data_AF-A0A957X2E9-F1
#
_entry.id   AF-A0A957X2E9-F1
#
_cell.length_a   1.000
_cell.length_b   1.000
_cell.length_c   1.000
_cell.angle_alpha   90.00
_cell.angle_beta   90.00
_cell.angle_gamma   90.00
#
_symmetry.space_group_name_H-M   'P 1'
#
loop_
_entity.id
_entity.type
_entity.pdbx_description
1 polymer ?
#
loop_
_entity_poly.entity_id
_entity_poly.type
_entity_poly.pdbx_seq_one_letter_code
_entity_poly.pdbx_strand_id
1 'polypeptide(L)'
;MGTSTVPAIDTMPVFTEATLDASVPSGPLAEKWEKHKFEMKLVNPANKRKFNIIVVGTGLAGGAAAATMGELGYNVQSFCYQDSPRRAHSVAAQGGINAAKNYQNDGDSVFRLFYDTIKGGDYRAREANVYRLSEVSMAIIDQCVAQGVP
;
A
#
# COMPACT_ATOMS: atom_id res chain seq x y z
N MET A 1 -59.53 19.45 0.72
CA MET A 1 -58.14 19.90 0.46
C MET A 1 -57.23 19.05 1.31
N GLY A 2 -56.68 17.98 0.75
CA GLY A 2 -55.69 17.14 1.44
C GLY A 2 -54.33 17.81 1.35
N THR A 3 -53.77 18.23 2.48
CA THR A 3 -52.40 18.73 2.56
C THR A 3 -51.46 17.52 2.57
N SER A 4 -50.81 17.26 1.44
CA SER A 4 -49.69 16.34 1.33
C SER A 4 -48.54 16.90 2.18
N THR A 5 -48.28 16.28 3.32
CA THR A 5 -47.04 16.49 4.07
C THR A 5 -45.97 15.66 3.40
N VAL A 6 -45.07 16.31 2.66
CA VAL A 6 -43.81 15.73 2.21
C VAL A 6 -43.07 15.21 3.44
N PRO A 7 -42.71 13.92 3.53
CA PRO A 7 -41.93 13.44 4.66
C PRO A 7 -40.58 14.14 4.64
N ALA A 8 -40.26 14.84 5.73
CA ALA A 8 -38.94 15.41 5.93
C ALA A 8 -37.91 14.28 5.86
N ILE A 9 -36.89 14.45 5.00
CA ILE A 9 -35.68 13.61 5.00
C ILE A 9 -34.88 14.02 6.24
N ASP A 10 -35.40 13.72 7.42
CA ASP A 10 -34.69 13.90 8.67
C ASP A 10 -33.91 12.62 8.94
N THR A 11 -32.58 12.76 8.95
CA THR A 11 -31.57 11.74 9.22
C THR A 11 -31.28 10.75 8.09
N MET A 12 -30.45 11.18 7.13
CA MET A 12 -29.44 10.26 6.65
C MET A 12 -28.57 9.85 7.86
N PRO A 13 -28.24 8.57 8.06
CA PRO A 13 -27.28 8.20 9.09
C PRO A 13 -25.98 8.94 8.75
N VAL A 14 -25.66 9.96 9.54
CA VAL A 14 -24.32 10.54 9.56
C VAL A 14 -23.46 9.39 10.08
N PHE A 15 -22.83 8.66 9.16
CA PHE A 15 -21.75 7.76 9.52
C PHE A 15 -20.78 8.64 10.30
N THR A 16 -20.77 8.42 11.62
CA THR A 16 -20.02 9.16 12.62
C THR A 16 -18.68 9.60 12.07
N GLU A 17 -18.33 10.86 12.30
CA GLU A 17 -17.02 11.46 12.05
C GLU A 17 -15.98 10.72 12.90
N ALA A 18 -15.67 9.49 12.50
CA ALA A 18 -14.68 8.67 13.16
C ALA A 18 -13.35 9.37 12.95
N THR A 19 -12.72 9.78 14.04
CA THR A 19 -11.33 10.25 13.99
C THR A 19 -10.48 9.09 13.45
N LEU A 20 -10.06 9.21 12.19
CA LEU A 20 -9.29 8.18 11.52
C LEU A 20 -7.86 8.20 12.07
N ASP A 21 -7.49 7.19 12.85
CA ASP A 21 -6.09 6.97 13.21
C ASP A 21 -5.36 6.31 12.03
N ALA A 22 -4.37 7.01 11.50
CA ALA A 22 -3.52 6.51 10.42
C ALA A 22 -2.41 5.56 10.91
N SER A 23 -2.24 5.42 12.23
CA SER A 23 -1.21 4.61 12.89
C SER A 23 0.21 4.84 12.33
N VAL A 24 0.52 6.10 12.01
CA VAL A 24 1.82 6.49 11.46
C VAL A 24 2.88 6.41 12.56
N PRO A 25 4.05 5.78 12.33
CA PRO A 25 5.08 5.70 13.36
C PRO A 25 5.60 7.07 13.80
N SER A 26 6.01 7.18 15.07
CA SER A 26 6.59 8.40 15.64
C SER A 26 8.04 8.61 15.19
N GLY A 27 8.55 9.84 15.35
CA GLY A 27 9.96 10.17 15.11
C GLY A 27 10.22 10.97 13.83
N PRO A 28 11.49 11.34 13.57
CA PRO A 28 11.91 12.10 12.39
C PRO A 28 11.54 11.39 11.09
N LEU A 29 11.12 12.14 10.07
CA LEU A 29 10.62 11.57 8.81
C LEU A 29 11.59 10.57 8.18
N ALA A 30 12.87 10.93 8.13
CA ALA A 30 13.91 10.14 7.46
C ALA A 30 14.18 8.77 8.10
N GLU A 31 13.96 8.65 9.41
CA GLU A 31 14.27 7.43 10.18
C GLU A 31 12.99 6.69 10.61
N LYS A 32 11.83 7.32 10.43
CA LYS A 32 10.53 6.91 10.97
C LYS A 32 10.22 5.44 10.73
N TRP A 33 10.34 4.99 9.48
CA TRP A 33 9.98 3.63 9.10
C TRP A 33 11.10 2.62 9.30
N GLU A 34 12.35 3.07 9.22
CA GLU A 34 13.50 2.23 9.58
C GLU A 34 13.44 1.84 11.05
N LYS A 35 13.27 2.83 11.92
CA LYS A 35 13.08 2.61 13.36
C LYS A 35 11.86 1.74 13.66
N HIS A 36 10.73 2.01 13.00
CA HIS A 36 9.53 1.19 13.18
C HIS A 36 9.74 -0.28 12.81
N LYS A 37 10.44 -0.57 11.71
CA LYS A 37 10.78 -1.96 11.33
C LYS A 37 11.67 -2.61 12.38
N PHE A 38 12.67 -1.89 12.91
CA PHE A 38 13.60 -2.40 13.90
C PHE A 38 12.92 -2.74 15.23
N GLU A 39 11.97 -1.91 15.66
CA GLU A 39 11.23 -2.09 16.91
C GLU A 39 10.07 -3.10 16.81
N MET A 40 9.73 -3.56 15.60
CA MET A 40 8.60 -4.44 15.36
C MET A 40 8.84 -5.84 15.95
N LYS A 41 7.85 -6.35 16.69
CA LYS A 41 7.90 -7.72 17.24
C LYS A 41 7.82 -8.74 16.11
N LEU A 42 8.85 -9.59 16.02
CA LEU A 42 8.90 -10.66 15.02
C LEU A 42 8.01 -11.84 15.41
N VAL A 43 7.36 -12.44 14.41
CA VAL A 43 6.61 -13.68 14.57
C VAL A 43 7.54 -14.87 14.36
N ASN A 44 7.66 -15.74 15.37
CA ASN A 44 8.43 -16.97 15.27
C ASN A 44 7.93 -17.83 14.08
N PRO A 45 8.81 -18.37 13.21
CA PRO A 45 8.45 -19.27 12.11
C PRO A 45 7.45 -20.38 12.47
N ALA A 46 7.61 -21.02 13.63
CA ALA A 46 6.70 -22.08 14.08
C ALA A 46 5.26 -21.59 14.34
N ASN A 47 5.10 -20.30 14.66
CA ASN A 47 3.80 -19.69 14.92
C ASN A 47 3.12 -19.14 13.66
N LYS A 48 3.84 -18.93 12.56
CA LYS A 48 3.27 -18.32 11.33
C LYS A 48 2.07 -19.10 10.78
N ARG A 49 2.13 -20.43 10.83
CA ARG A 49 1.04 -21.32 10.37
C ARG A 49 -0.25 -21.23 11.19
N LYS A 50 -0.19 -20.63 12.38
CA LYS A 50 -1.37 -20.42 13.24
C LYS A 50 -2.21 -19.22 12.79
N PHE A 51 -1.64 -18.35 11.96
CA PHE A 51 -2.32 -17.16 11.47
C PHE A 51 -2.87 -17.39 10.06
N ASN A 52 -4.13 -17.01 9.88
CA ASN A 52 -4.80 -16.99 8.59
C ASN A 52 -4.79 -15.54 8.07
N ILE A 53 -4.27 -15.34 6.87
CA ILE A 53 -4.22 -14.05 6.20
C ILE A 53 -5.23 -14.06 5.06
N ILE A 54 -6.18 -13.14 5.11
CA ILE A 54 -7.16 -12.94 4.05
C ILE A 54 -6.70 -11.76 3.20
N VAL A 55 -6.48 -12.00 1.91
CA VAL A 55 -6.14 -10.98 0.93
C VAL A 55 -7.33 -10.79 0.01
N VAL A 56 -7.87 -9.57 -0.03
CA VAL A 56 -8.98 -9.21 -0.91
C VAL A 56 -8.44 -8.35 -2.05
N GLY A 57 -8.53 -8.89 -3.26
CA GLY A 57 -7.98 -8.31 -4.48
C GLY A 57 -6.71 -9.03 -4.94
N THR A 58 -6.63 -9.34 -6.23
CA THR A 58 -5.53 -10.10 -6.85
C THR A 58 -4.72 -9.27 -7.87
N GLY A 59 -4.80 -7.94 -7.78
CA GLY A 59 -3.91 -7.05 -8.55
C GLY A 59 -2.47 -7.08 -8.03
N LEU A 60 -1.60 -6.21 -8.55
CA LEU A 60 -0.18 -6.19 -8.18
C LEU A 60 0.05 -6.17 -6.66
N ALA A 61 -0.65 -5.30 -5.92
CA ALA A 61 -0.51 -5.21 -4.47
C ALA A 61 -0.95 -6.49 -3.75
N GLY A 62 -2.15 -7.00 -4.05
CA GLY A 62 -2.70 -8.18 -3.37
C GLY A 62 -2.01 -9.48 -3.77
N GLY A 63 -1.69 -9.64 -5.05
CA GLY A 63 -0.90 -10.77 -5.55
C GLY A 63 0.50 -10.82 -4.93
N ALA A 64 1.21 -9.68 -4.89
CA ALA A 64 2.52 -9.60 -4.25
C ALA A 64 2.45 -9.88 -2.74
N ALA A 65 1.48 -9.29 -2.04
CA ALA A 65 1.27 -9.54 -0.61
C ALA A 65 0.97 -11.01 -0.33
N ALA A 66 0.08 -11.63 -1.11
CA ALA A 66 -0.27 -13.04 -0.96
C ALA A 66 0.94 -13.96 -1.21
N ALA A 67 1.73 -13.68 -2.24
CA ALA A 67 2.94 -14.44 -2.55
C ALA A 67 3.99 -14.33 -1.42
N THR A 68 4.32 -13.11 -0.98
CA THR A 68 5.31 -12.88 0.09
C THR A 68 4.85 -13.50 1.41
N MET A 69 3.58 -13.37 1.78
CA MET A 69 3.06 -13.99 3.01
C MET A 69 3.03 -15.52 2.90
N GLY A 70 2.70 -16.07 1.73
CA GLY A 70 2.76 -17.49 1.46
C GLY A 70 4.18 -18.05 1.59
N GLU A 71 5.16 -17.38 0.99
CA GLU A 71 6.59 -17.73 1.08
C GLU A 71 7.10 -17.73 2.53
N LEU A 72 6.62 -16.79 3.35
CA LEU A 72 6.95 -16.74 4.77
C LEU A 72 6.33 -17.89 5.59
N GLY A 73 5.41 -18.67 5.03
CA GLY A 73 4.77 -19.83 5.66
C GLY A 73 3.46 -19.54 6.38
N TYR A 74 2.78 -18.44 6.07
CA TYR A 74 1.43 -18.15 6.57
C TYR A 74 0.36 -18.91 5.78
N ASN A 75 -0.80 -19.14 6.40
CA ASN A 75 -1.96 -19.67 5.68
C ASN A 75 -2.69 -18.51 4.99
N VAL A 76 -2.53 -18.37 3.67
CA VAL A 76 -3.05 -17.25 2.91
C VAL A 76 -4.27 -17.67 2.08
N GLN A 77 -5.36 -16.94 2.22
CA GLN A 77 -6.55 -17.06 1.38
C GLN A 77 -6.67 -15.79 0.54
N SER A 78 -6.62 -15.94 -0.79
CA SER A 78 -6.68 -14.82 -1.73
C SER A 78 -7.99 -14.85 -2.50
N PHE A 79 -8.73 -13.74 -2.46
CA PHE A 79 -10.05 -13.60 -3.06
C PHE A 79 -10.02 -12.51 -4.14
N CYS A 80 -10.59 -12.80 -5.30
CA CYS A 80 -10.88 -11.81 -6.34
C CYS A 80 -12.39 -11.74 -6.58
N TYR A 81 -12.87 -10.51 -6.81
CA TYR A 81 -14.25 -10.30 -7.24
C TYR A 81 -14.43 -10.61 -8.73
N GLN A 82 -13.37 -10.39 -9.51
CA GLN A 82 -13.39 -10.62 -10.95
C GLN A 82 -13.45 -12.13 -11.26
N ASP A 83 -14.05 -12.46 -12.40
CA ASP A 83 -14.07 -13.80 -12.98
C ASP A 83 -12.68 -14.48 -13.11
N SER A 84 -11.60 -13.69 -13.13
CA SER A 84 -10.24 -14.21 -13.16
C SER A 84 -9.29 -13.29 -12.40
N PRO A 85 -8.33 -13.85 -11.64
CA PRO A 85 -7.30 -13.08 -10.95
C PRO A 85 -6.49 -12.15 -11.87
N ARG A 86 -6.38 -12.50 -13.16
CA ARG A 86 -5.64 -11.73 -14.18
C ARG A 86 -6.38 -10.50 -14.71
N ARG A 87 -7.64 -10.29 -14.32
CA ARG A 87 -8.47 -9.16 -14.76
C ARG A 87 -8.45 -7.96 -13.80
N ALA A 88 -7.50 -7.92 -12.87
CA ALA A 88 -7.25 -6.72 -12.08
C ALA A 88 -6.75 -5.58 -12.99
N HIS A 89 -7.15 -4.33 -12.71
CA HIS A 89 -6.81 -3.17 -13.55
C HIS A 89 -5.30 -2.96 -13.71
N SER A 90 -4.50 -3.45 -12.77
CA SER A 90 -3.04 -3.37 -12.84
C SER A 90 -2.43 -4.05 -14.08
N VAL A 91 -3.15 -4.95 -14.76
CA VAL A 91 -2.70 -5.53 -16.04
C VAL A 91 -2.66 -4.52 -17.18
N ALA A 92 -3.42 -3.42 -17.07
CA ALA A 92 -3.51 -2.39 -18.09
C ALA A 92 -2.44 -1.27 -17.92
N ALA A 93 -1.55 -1.39 -16.94
CA ALA A 93 -0.45 -0.44 -16.76
C ALA A 93 0.53 -0.52 -17.94
N GLN A 94 0.97 0.64 -18.45
CA GLN A 94 1.81 0.72 -19.65
C GLN A 94 3.14 1.45 -19.44
N GLY A 95 3.15 2.53 -18.63
CA GLY A 95 4.30 3.43 -18.53
C GLY A 95 5.53 2.77 -17.88
N GLY A 96 5.40 2.39 -16.61
CA GLY A 96 6.49 1.81 -15.84
C GLY A 96 6.30 1.97 -14.34
N ILE A 97 7.34 1.64 -13.58
CA ILE A 97 7.38 1.77 -12.13
C ILE A 97 8.48 2.80 -11.79
N ASN A 98 8.13 3.85 -11.06
CA ASN A 98 9.11 4.81 -10.57
C ASN A 98 9.93 4.20 -9.42
N ALA A 99 11.24 4.40 -9.45
CA ALA A 99 12.15 3.93 -8.42
C ALA A 99 13.31 4.91 -8.25
N ALA A 100 13.77 5.10 -7.01
CA ALA A 100 14.92 5.94 -6.66
C ALA A 100 16.26 5.32 -7.12
N LYS A 101 16.33 4.72 -8.32
CA LYS A 101 17.45 3.93 -8.82
C LYS A 101 18.35 4.78 -9.71
N ASN A 102 19.52 5.11 -9.18
CA ASN A 102 20.57 5.86 -9.88
C ASN A 102 21.33 5.03 -10.94
N TYR A 103 20.65 4.20 -11.74
CA TYR A 103 21.32 3.39 -12.78
C TYR A 103 21.95 4.25 -13.88
N GLN A 104 21.35 5.39 -14.17
CA GLN A 104 21.81 6.34 -15.17
C GLN A 104 22.92 7.26 -14.64
N ASN A 105 23.31 7.13 -13.37
CA ASN A 105 24.23 8.05 -12.68
C ASN A 105 23.76 9.52 -12.75
N ASP A 106 22.45 9.75 -12.68
CA ASP A 106 21.76 11.05 -12.74
C ASP A 106 21.57 11.71 -11.35
N GLY A 107 22.14 11.09 -10.32
CA GLY A 107 22.07 11.55 -8.94
C GLY A 107 20.70 11.30 -8.30
N ASP A 108 19.98 10.28 -8.76
CA ASP A 108 18.70 9.93 -8.16
C ASP A 108 18.85 9.44 -6.70
N SER A 109 17.86 9.74 -5.88
CA SER A 109 17.89 9.47 -4.44
C SER A 109 16.49 9.35 -3.85
N VAL A 110 16.39 8.71 -2.69
CA VAL A 110 15.14 8.59 -1.92
C VAL A 110 14.50 9.97 -1.71
N PHE A 111 15.31 10.98 -1.38
CA PHE A 111 14.81 12.33 -1.13
C PHE A 111 14.25 12.99 -2.40
N ARG A 112 14.89 12.78 -3.56
CA ARG A 112 14.43 13.35 -4.84
C ARG A 112 13.06 12.79 -5.24
N LEU A 113 12.91 11.47 -5.23
CA LEU A 113 11.63 10.81 -5.50
C LEU A 113 10.55 11.23 -4.48
N PHE A 114 10.92 11.35 -3.20
CA PHE A 114 10.02 11.84 -2.15
C PHE A 114 9.53 13.26 -2.45
N TYR A 115 10.45 14.18 -2.73
CA TYR A 115 10.15 15.57 -3.00
C TYR A 115 9.25 15.74 -4.23
N ASP A 116 9.58 15.04 -5.33
CA ASP A 116 8.79 15.09 -6.56
C ASP A 116 7.38 14.50 -6.35
N THR A 117 7.23 13.49 -5.50
CA THR A 117 5.93 12.90 -5.17
C THR A 117 5.09 13.85 -4.31
N ILE A 118 5.69 14.55 -3.34
CA ILE A 118 4.98 15.57 -2.53
C ILE A 118 4.55 16.74 -3.39
N LYS A 119 5.45 17.27 -4.21
CA LYS A 119 5.16 18.37 -5.13
C LYS A 119 4.10 17.98 -6.17
N GLY A 120 4.23 16.80 -6.78
CA GLY A 120 3.26 16.27 -7.75
C GLY A 120 1.88 15.98 -7.13
N GLY A 121 1.84 15.67 -5.83
CA GLY A 121 0.62 15.52 -5.06
C GLY A 121 0.02 16.82 -4.52
N ASP A 122 0.48 17.99 -5.01
CA ASP A 122 0.05 19.32 -4.55
C ASP A 122 0.17 19.49 -3.02
N TYR A 123 1.19 18.88 -2.42
CA TYR A 123 1.43 18.88 -0.97
C TYR A 123 0.29 18.28 -0.12
N ARG A 124 -0.64 17.54 -0.74
CA ARG A 124 -1.76 16.87 -0.05
C ARG A 124 -1.45 15.43 0.36
N ALA A 125 -0.34 14.88 -0.11
CA ALA A 125 0.07 13.53 0.21
C ALA A 125 0.64 13.43 1.64
N ARG A 126 0.46 12.27 2.28
CA ARG A 126 0.97 12.03 3.65
C ARG A 126 2.48 11.80 3.61
N GLU A 127 3.26 12.78 4.04
CA GLU A 127 4.73 12.77 3.97
C GLU A 127 5.36 11.48 4.51
N ALA A 128 4.90 11.01 5.67
CA ALA A 128 5.40 9.76 6.25
C ALA A 128 5.28 8.58 5.29
N ASN A 129 4.14 8.42 4.62
CA ASN A 129 3.90 7.29 3.71
C ASN A 129 4.63 7.48 2.39
N VAL A 130 4.72 8.71 1.89
CA VAL A 130 5.46 9.02 0.67
C VAL A 130 6.95 8.76 0.86
N TYR A 131 7.52 9.15 2.00
CA TYR A 131 8.92 8.86 2.30
C TYR A 131 9.18 7.34 2.32
N ARG A 132 8.27 6.58 2.93
CA ARG A 132 8.34 5.11 2.90
C ARG A 132 8.26 4.52 1.50
N LEU A 133 7.37 5.05 0.66
CA LEU A 133 7.26 4.65 -0.74
C LEU A 133 8.61 4.85 -1.44
N SER A 134 9.24 6.02 -1.26
CA SER A 134 10.52 6.34 -1.86
C SER A 134 11.64 5.40 -1.37
N GLU A 135 11.71 5.10 -0.07
CA GLU A 135 12.66 4.12 0.48
C GLU A 135 12.50 2.72 -0.15
N VAL A 136 11.27 2.20 -0.20
CA VAL A 136 10.98 0.84 -0.69
C VAL A 136 11.20 0.74 -2.19
N SER A 137 11.03 1.84 -2.92
CA SER A 137 11.26 1.90 -4.36
C SER A 137 12.68 1.50 -4.78
N MET A 138 13.68 1.62 -3.88
CA MET A 138 15.05 1.17 -4.13
C MET A 138 15.14 -0.33 -4.46
N ALA A 139 14.23 -1.14 -3.90
CA ALA A 139 14.27 -2.60 -4.03
C ALA A 139 13.31 -3.14 -5.08
N ILE A 140 12.30 -2.36 -5.51
CA ILE A 140 11.18 -2.90 -6.29
C ILE A 140 11.61 -3.41 -7.67
N ILE A 141 12.50 -2.68 -8.35
CA ILE A 141 12.98 -3.07 -9.68
C ILE A 141 13.81 -4.35 -9.59
N ASP A 142 14.73 -4.42 -8.63
CA ASP A 142 15.56 -5.62 -8.41
C ASP A 142 14.69 -6.84 -8.08
N GLN A 143 13.65 -6.66 -7.26
CA GLN A 143 12.69 -7.71 -6.92
C GLN A 143 11.92 -8.19 -8.15
N CYS A 144 11.40 -7.29 -8.98
CA CYS A 144 10.69 -7.65 -10.21
C CYS A 144 11.60 -8.42 -11.18
N VAL A 145 12.84 -7.98 -11.37
CA VAL A 145 13.83 -8.67 -12.20
C VAL A 145 14.12 -10.07 -11.66
N ALA A 146 14.29 -10.22 -10.35
CA ALA A 146 14.51 -11.53 -9.72
C ALA A 146 13.32 -12.50 -9.88
N GLN A 147 12.11 -11.96 -10.03
CA GLN A 147 10.89 -12.74 -10.31
C GLN A 147 10.70 -13.06 -11.80
N GLY A 148 11.63 -12.61 -12.67
CA GLY A 148 11.57 -12.85 -14.11
C GLY A 148 10.63 -11.92 -14.86
N VAL A 149 10.31 -10.74 -14.31
CA VAL A 149 9.66 -9.68 -15.09
C VAL A 149 10.65 -9.21 -16.17
N PRO A 150 10.25 -9.23 -17.46
CA PRO A 150 11.14 -8.91 -18.58
C PRO A 150 11.54 -7.44 -18.65
#